data_AF-A0A3S1BA71-F1
#
_entry.id   AF-A0A3S1BA71-F1
#
_cell.length_a   1.000
_cell.length_b   1.000
_cell.length_c   1.000
_cell.angle_alpha   90.00
_cell.angle_beta   90.00
_cell.angle_gamma   90.00
#
_symmetry.space_group_name_H-M   'P 1'
#
loop_
_entity.id
_entity.type
_entity.pdbx_description
1 polymer ?
#
loop_
_entity_poly.entity_id
_entity_poly.type
_entity_poly.pdbx_seq_one_letter_code
_entity_poly.pdbx_strand_id
1 'polypeptide(L)'
;MREILLTFSAYHDQVGYAQGMNDILSRFLYVMGSEAETYWCFKTYMEKIRNDFMEEGLTRKIDLVRMLMKEMDPALLRHLEVVDLGNLFFCHRWLLLGFKR
;
A
#
# COMPACT_ATOMS: atom_id res chain seq x y z
N MET A 1 -10.34 -11.69 11.58
CA MET A 1 -9.17 -10.92 11.06
C MET A 1 -7.85 -11.61 11.33
N ARG A 2 -7.53 -11.99 12.59
CA ARG A 2 -6.27 -12.67 12.91
C ARG A 2 -6.09 -13.98 12.13
N GLU A 3 -7.12 -14.83 12.11
CA GLU A 3 -7.06 -16.12 11.39
C GLU A 3 -6.79 -15.94 9.90
N ILE A 4 -7.55 -15.09 9.21
CA ILE A 4 -7.29 -14.73 7.80
C ILE A 4 -5.83 -14.33 7.55
N LEU A 5 -5.24 -13.47 8.39
CA LEU A 5 -3.86 -13.01 8.20
C LEU A 5 -2.84 -14.12 8.46
N LEU A 6 -3.09 -14.97 9.46
CA LEU A 6 -2.24 -16.14 9.73
C LEU A 6 -2.30 -17.13 8.57
N THR A 7 -3.50 -17.44 8.08
CA THR A 7 -3.71 -18.29 6.90
C THR A 7 -2.99 -17.70 5.69
N PHE A 8 -3.18 -16.40 5.41
CA PHE A 8 -2.50 -15.75 4.28
C PHE A 8 -0.98 -15.85 4.40
N SER A 9 -0.43 -15.52 5.57
CA SER A 9 1.02 -15.53 5.83
C SER A 9 1.61 -16.93 5.71
N ALA A 10 0.87 -17.98 6.11
CA ALA A 10 1.32 -19.37 6.02
C ALA A 10 1.38 -19.90 4.58
N TYR A 11 0.64 -19.28 3.65
CA TYR A 11 0.62 -19.66 2.23
C TYR A 11 1.41 -18.72 1.32
N HIS A 12 1.96 -17.61 1.83
CA HIS A 12 2.63 -16.57 1.03
C HIS A 12 3.92 -16.07 1.69
N ASP A 13 4.91 -16.95 1.84
CA ASP A 13 6.17 -16.70 2.57
C ASP A 13 6.98 -15.48 2.08
N GLN A 14 6.84 -15.10 0.80
CA GLN A 14 7.58 -13.94 0.24
C GLN A 14 7.11 -12.60 0.79
N VAL A 15 5.84 -12.50 1.21
CA VAL A 15 5.25 -11.27 1.77
C VAL A 15 4.98 -11.44 3.25
N GLY A 16 4.56 -12.65 3.66
CA GLY A 16 4.13 -12.97 5.00
C GLY A 16 3.04 -12.01 5.48
N TYR A 17 3.27 -11.40 6.65
CA TYR A 17 2.49 -10.28 7.16
C TYR A 17 3.32 -9.00 7.13
N ALA A 18 2.78 -7.97 6.48
CA ALA A 18 3.30 -6.61 6.52
C ALA A 18 2.31 -5.66 7.21
N GLN A 19 2.84 -4.69 7.95
CA GLN A 19 2.03 -3.68 8.62
C GLN A 19 1.19 -2.91 7.60
N GLY A 20 -0.12 -2.81 7.82
CA GLY A 20 -1.08 -2.21 6.89
C GLY A 20 -1.99 -3.22 6.18
N MET A 21 -1.61 -4.49 6.13
CA MET A 21 -2.48 -5.56 5.59
C MET A 21 -3.77 -5.71 6.40
N ASN A 22 -3.72 -5.52 7.72
CA ASN A 22 -4.90 -5.50 8.58
C ASN A 22 -5.88 -4.37 8.21
N ASP A 23 -5.36 -3.20 7.83
CA ASP A 23 -6.15 -2.05 7.40
C ASP A 23 -6.88 -2.32 6.09
N ILE A 24 -6.25 -3.07 5.17
CA ILE A 24 -6.87 -3.53 3.92
C ILE A 24 -7.91 -4.61 4.21
N LEU A 25 -7.54 -5.63 5.00
CA LEU A 25 -8.42 -6.73 5.36
C LEU A 25 -9.72 -6.26 6.03
N SER A 26 -9.64 -5.26 6.91
CA SER A 26 -10.83 -4.71 7.57
C SER A 26 -11.90 -4.20 6.59
N ARG A 27 -11.51 -3.70 5.40
CA ARG A 27 -12.46 -3.23 4.38
C ARG A 27 -13.14 -4.39 3.68
N PHE A 28 -12.39 -5.43 3.31
CA PHE A 28 -12.97 -6.65 2.74
C PHE A 28 -13.92 -7.31 3.74
N LEU A 29 -13.52 -7.42 5.00
CA LEU A 29 -14.34 -8.06 6.02
C LEU A 29 -15.64 -7.28 6.27
N TYR A 30 -15.55 -5.95 6.28
CA TYR A 30 -16.72 -5.09 6.44
C TYR A 30 -17.73 -5.25 5.29
N VAL A 31 -17.25 -5.39 4.05
CA VAL A 31 -18.11 -5.50 2.86
C VAL A 31 -18.67 -6.91 2.68
N MET A 32 -17.84 -7.94 2.85
CA MET A 32 -18.22 -9.33 2.55
C MET A 32 -19.04 -9.97 3.68
N GLY A 33 -18.77 -9.63 4.95
CA GLY A 33 -19.45 -10.22 6.11
C GLY A 33 -19.15 -11.71 6.38
N SER A 34 -18.58 -12.43 5.41
CA SER A 34 -18.13 -13.83 5.51
C SER A 34 -16.61 -13.92 5.54
N GLU A 35 -16.06 -14.71 6.47
CA GLU A 35 -14.61 -14.90 6.60
C GLU A 35 -13.99 -15.57 5.37
N ALA A 36 -14.66 -16.57 4.81
CA ALA A 36 -14.18 -17.32 3.66
C ALA A 36 -14.13 -16.46 2.38
N GLU A 37 -15.19 -15.70 2.11
CA GLU A 37 -15.23 -14.78 0.96
C GLU A 37 -14.22 -13.65 1.12
N THR A 38 -14.11 -13.11 2.34
CA THR A 38 -13.10 -12.11 2.69
C THR A 38 -11.70 -12.63 2.40
N TYR A 39 -11.37 -13.86 2.81
CA TYR A 39 -10.06 -14.46 2.59
C TYR A 39 -9.72 -14.52 1.10
N TRP A 40 -10.62 -15.06 0.27
CA TRP A 40 -10.35 -15.21 -1.16
C TRP A 40 -10.19 -13.86 -1.87
N CYS A 41 -11.07 -12.90 -1.59
CA CYS A 41 -10.97 -11.56 -2.17
C CYS A 41 -9.71 -10.82 -1.70
N PHE A 42 -9.40 -10.90 -0.40
CA PHE A 42 -8.20 -10.32 0.18
C PHE A 42 -6.93 -10.93 -0.44
N LYS A 43 -6.87 -12.26 -0.55
CA LYS A 43 -5.75 -13.00 -1.14
C LYS A 43 -5.50 -12.56 -2.57
N THR A 44 -6.53 -12.55 -3.43
CA THR A 44 -6.42 -12.11 -4.82
C THR A 44 -6.02 -10.64 -4.94
N TYR A 45 -6.47 -9.78 -4.03
CA TYR A 45 -6.06 -8.39 -4.01
C TYR A 45 -4.59 -8.22 -3.62
N MET A 46 -4.16 -8.90 -2.55
CA MET A 46 -2.77 -8.89 -2.08
C MET A 46 -1.81 -9.42 -3.15
N GLU A 47 -2.17 -10.43 -3.93
CA GLU A 47 -1.34 -10.92 -5.04
C GLU A 47 -1.02 -9.83 -6.08
N LYS A 48 -1.92 -8.86 -6.28
CA LYS A 48 -1.73 -7.75 -7.22
C LYS A 48 -0.85 -6.63 -6.66
N ILE A 49 -0.98 -6.36 -5.36
CA ILE A 49 -0.31 -5.21 -4.71
C ILE A 49 0.88 -5.61 -3.84
N ARG A 50 1.23 -6.90 -3.78
CA ARG A 50 2.31 -7.42 -2.93
C ARG A 50 3.63 -6.68 -3.11
N ASN A 51 3.94 -6.28 -4.33
CA ASN A 51 5.17 -5.56 -4.63
C ASN A 51 5.19 -4.18 -3.97
N ASP A 52 4.02 -3.56 -3.74
CA ASP A 52 3.90 -2.27 -3.09
C ASP A 52 4.23 -2.34 -1.58
N PHE A 53 4.12 -3.53 -1.00
CA PHE A 53 4.56 -3.83 0.37
C PHE A 53 6.06 -4.17 0.45
N MET A 54 6.74 -4.26 -0.68
CA MET A 54 8.20 -4.35 -0.77
C MET A 54 8.80 -2.95 -0.94
N GLU A 55 10.04 -2.76 -0.48
CA GLU A 55 10.75 -1.48 -0.56
C GLU A 55 10.84 -0.94 -2.00
N GLU A 56 11.15 -1.81 -2.96
CA GLU A 56 11.28 -1.45 -4.38
C GLU A 56 9.96 -0.95 -4.98
N GLY A 57 8.83 -1.60 -4.68
CA GLY A 57 7.54 -1.23 -5.26
C GLY A 57 6.99 0.06 -4.68
N LEU A 58 7.18 0.31 -3.38
CA LEU A 58 6.85 1.59 -2.79
C LEU A 58 7.69 2.72 -3.39
N THR A 59 9.00 2.54 -3.46
CA THR A 59 9.92 3.54 -4.01
C THR A 59 9.52 3.90 -5.43
N ARG A 60 9.21 2.88 -6.26
CA ARG A 60 8.70 3.08 -7.61
C ARG A 60 7.42 3.91 -7.67
N LYS A 61 6.45 3.71 -6.77
CA LYS A 61 5.23 4.52 -6.72
C LYS A 61 5.52 5.97 -6.36
N ILE A 62 6.42 6.19 -5.41
CA ILE A 62 6.83 7.53 -4.99
C ILE A 62 7.52 8.26 -6.14
N ASP A 63 8.40 7.57 -6.88
CA ASP A 63 9.04 8.13 -8.07
C ASP A 63 8.02 8.52 -9.15
N LEU A 64 6.99 7.69 -9.37
CA LEU A 64 5.89 8.03 -10.29
C LEU A 64 5.12 9.27 -9.83
N VAL A 65 4.82 9.41 -8.54
CA VAL A 65 4.19 10.63 -8.00
C VAL A 65 5.11 11.84 -8.19
N ARG A 66 6.41 11.68 -7.98
CA ARG A 66 7.38 12.75 -8.20
C ARG A 66 7.45 13.15 -9.67
N MET A 67 7.41 12.20 -10.60
CA MET A 67 7.33 12.48 -12.03
C MET A 67 6.05 13.24 -12.39
N LEU A 68 4.90 12.84 -11.85
CA LEU A 68 3.65 13.56 -12.05
C LEU A 68 3.71 14.99 -11.50
N MET A 69 4.29 15.19 -10.31
CA MET A 69 4.47 16.52 -9.73
C MET A 69 5.38 17.42 -10.58
N LYS A 70 6.41 16.88 -11.23
CA LYS A 70 7.25 17.65 -12.16
C LYS A 70 6.44 18.25 -13.31
N GLU A 71 5.48 17.51 -13.84
CA GLU A 71 4.63 17.96 -14.94
C GLU A 71 3.48 18.86 -14.47
N MET A 72 2.86 18.54 -13.34
CA MET A 72 1.67 19.23 -12.85
C MET A 72 2.00 20.54 -12.13
N ASP A 73 3.00 20.55 -11.26
CA ASP A 73 3.40 21.71 -10.47
C ASP A 73 4.89 21.67 -10.11
N PRO A 74 5.77 22.03 -11.07
CA PRO A 74 7.21 22.05 -10.83
C PRO A 74 7.62 23.10 -9.79
N ALA A 75 6.81 24.13 -9.54
CA ALA A 75 7.10 25.14 -8.53
C ALA A 75 6.93 24.57 -7.12
N LEU A 76 5.84 23.83 -6.88
CA LEU A 76 5.61 23.12 -5.63
C LEU A 76 6.69 22.07 -5.38
N LEU A 77 7.05 21.27 -6.39
CA LEU A 77 8.10 20.25 -6.21
C LEU A 77 9.44 20.88 -5.81
N ARG A 78 9.85 21.98 -6.45
CA ARG A 78 11.07 22.72 -6.06
C ARG A 78 10.98 23.24 -4.63
N HIS A 79 9.82 23.75 -4.21
CA HIS A 79 9.63 24.18 -2.84
C HIS A 79 9.81 23.01 -1.86
N LEU A 80 9.23 21.85 -2.16
CA LEU A 80 9.39 20.62 -1.36
C LEU A 80 10.85 20.18 -1.29
N GLU A 81 11.61 20.27 -2.39
CA GLU A 81 13.05 19.98 -2.41
C GLU A 81 13.85 20.91 -1.47
N VAL A 82 13.52 22.21 -1.43
CA VAL A 82 14.17 23.20 -0.56
C VAL A 82 13.92 22.92 0.93
N VAL A 83 12.75 22.39 1.28
CA VAL A 83 12.39 22.04 2.67
C VAL A 83 12.72 20.59 3.05
N ASP A 84 13.55 19.89 2.27
CA ASP A 84 13.95 18.49 2.48
C ASP A 84 12.80 17.46 2.43
N LEU A 85 11.73 17.78 1.70
CA LEU A 85 10.56 16.93 1.45
C LEU A 85 10.45 16.47 -0.02
N GLY A 86 11.48 16.70 -0.84
CA GLY A 86 11.47 16.38 -2.26
C GLY A 86 11.42 14.88 -2.59
N ASN A 87 11.74 14.01 -1.63
CA ASN A 87 11.59 12.56 -1.76
C ASN A 87 10.14 12.09 -1.62
N LEU A 88 9.22 12.95 -1.18
CA LEU A 88 7.80 12.65 -1.01
C LEU A 88 7.50 11.43 -0.10
N PHE A 89 8.40 11.04 0.80
CA PHE A 89 8.17 9.90 1.71
C PHE A 89 6.98 10.10 2.66
N PHE A 90 6.54 11.35 2.86
CA PHE A 90 5.31 11.64 3.59
C PHE A 90 4.05 11.02 2.92
N CYS A 91 4.07 10.77 1.61
CA CYS A 91 2.98 10.12 0.87
C CYS A 91 2.96 8.59 1.01
N HIS A 92 3.97 7.97 1.66
CA HIS A 92 4.08 6.51 1.72
C HIS A 92 2.78 5.84 2.19
N ARG A 93 2.22 6.28 3.31
CA ARG A 93 0.99 5.68 3.87
C ARG A 93 -0.20 5.79 2.93
N TRP A 94 -0.32 6.89 2.21
CA TRP A 94 -1.38 7.11 1.23
C TRP A 94 -1.28 6.08 0.10
N LEU A 95 -0.08 5.87 -0.42
CA LEU A 95 0.19 4.97 -1.54
C LEU A 95 0.11 3.48 -1.15
N LEU A 96 0.53 3.14 0.08
CA LEU A 96 0.49 1.78 0.60
C LEU A 96 -0.94 1.35 0.94
N LEU A 97 -1.72 2.23 1.58
CA LEU A 97 -3.05 1.91 2.08
C LEU A 97 -4.18 2.33 1.11
N GLY A 98 -3.86 2.77 -0.10
CA GLY A 98 -4.85 3.26 -1.05
C GLY A 98 -5.72 4.36 -0.45
N PHE A 99 -5.07 5.39 0.11
CA PHE A 99 -5.67 6.61 0.67
C PHE A 99 -6.67 6.38 1.82
N LYS A 100 -6.58 5.24 2.52
CA LYS A 100 -7.40 5.00 3.73
C LYS A 100 -7.09 5.98 4.87
N ARG A 101 -5.84 6.38 5.00
CA ARG A 101 -5.30 7.25 6.06
C ARG A 101 -4.39 8.28 5.43
#